data_AF-A0A1E7HRR6-F1
#
_entry.id   AF-A0A1E7HRR6-F1
#
_cell.length_a   1.000
_cell.length_b   1.000
_cell.length_c   1.000
_cell.angle_alpha   90.00
_cell.angle_beta   90.00
_cell.angle_gamma   90.00
#
_symmetry.space_group_name_H-M   'P 1'
#
loop_
_entity.id
_entity.type
_entity.pdbx_description
1 polymer ?
#
loop_
_entity_poly.entity_id
_entity_poly.type
_entity_poly.pdbx_seq_one_letter_code
_entity_poly.pdbx_strand_id
1 'polypeptide(L)'
;MRIGPNFQKVGLAFTVSRCRCSKKDRSKLTDEQKKARSEERRKRRAELVSKIRSQIAKGETVSVLDSGDPLVYGPMAWYLEEFKDLHPVVIPGVSCFNAANVALRKSITSGTETRSVVLTSRRDIEKMSAHHPTMVIFTTGTEFNDLITRLTNPHSNRPLCRI
;
A
#
# COMPACT_ATOMS: atom_id res chain seq x y z
N MET A 1 -6.92 -18.46 -15.62
CA MET A 1 -6.01 -18.93 -14.57
C MET A 1 -6.73 -20.04 -13.81
N ARG A 2 -6.36 -21.30 -14.04
CA ARG A 2 -7.01 -22.45 -13.37
C ARG A 2 -6.44 -22.58 -11.96
N ILE A 3 -7.27 -22.34 -10.97
CA ILE A 3 -6.98 -22.62 -9.56
C ILE A 3 -7.20 -24.13 -9.39
N GLY A 4 -6.15 -24.88 -9.07
CA GLY A 4 -6.19 -26.35 -8.99
C GLY A 4 -7.08 -26.88 -7.86
N PRO A 5 -7.50 -28.16 -7.92
CA PRO A 5 -8.59 -28.71 -7.10
C PRO A 5 -8.25 -29.04 -5.63
N ASN A 6 -7.05 -28.70 -5.12
CA ASN A 6 -6.57 -29.15 -3.81
C ASN A 6 -6.61 -28.05 -2.72
N PHE A 7 -7.75 -27.34 -2.59
CA PHE A 7 -7.99 -26.50 -1.40
C PHE A 7 -8.56 -27.37 -0.27
N GLN A 8 -7.72 -28.26 0.27
CA GLN A 8 -8.01 -29.03 1.48
C GLN A 8 -8.05 -28.04 2.66
N LYS A 9 -9.08 -28.10 3.50
CA LYS A 9 -9.30 -27.17 4.64
C LYS A 9 -7.98 -26.91 5.40
N VAL A 10 -7.44 -25.71 5.26
CA VAL A 10 -6.18 -25.34 5.92
C VAL A 10 -6.46 -24.60 7.21
N GLY A 11 -5.83 -25.07 8.29
CA GLY A 11 -5.84 -24.47 9.62
C GLY A 11 -5.55 -22.97 9.57
N LEU A 12 -6.43 -22.23 10.21
CA LEU A 12 -6.51 -20.78 10.20
C LEU A 12 -5.46 -20.18 11.14
N ALA A 13 -4.32 -19.73 10.60
CA ALA A 13 -3.37 -18.90 11.36
C ALA A 13 -3.48 -17.42 10.93
N PHE A 14 -4.52 -16.74 11.42
CA PHE A 14 -4.60 -15.28 11.35
C PHE A 14 -3.49 -14.66 12.21
N THR A 15 -2.63 -13.82 11.63
CA THR A 15 -1.96 -12.75 12.38
C THR A 15 -2.00 -11.49 11.53
N VAL A 16 -3.07 -10.71 11.71
CA VAL A 16 -3.08 -9.30 11.32
C VAL A 16 -2.24 -8.55 12.34
N SER A 17 -0.92 -8.64 12.24
CA SER A 17 -0.07 -7.63 12.87
C SER A 17 -0.14 -6.38 12.00
N ARG A 18 -1.22 -5.59 12.17
CA ARG A 18 -1.17 -4.17 11.83
C ARG A 18 -0.05 -3.58 12.67
N CYS A 19 1.16 -3.51 12.11
CA CYS A 19 2.19 -2.63 12.62
C CYS A 19 1.84 -1.20 12.19
N ARG A 20 0.65 -0.72 12.61
CA ARG A 20 0.31 0.71 12.58
C ARG A 20 1.10 1.36 13.69
N CYS A 21 2.32 1.72 13.34
CA CYS A 21 3.09 2.62 14.16
C CYS A 21 2.38 3.98 14.12
N SER A 22 1.76 4.36 15.25
CA SER A 22 1.00 5.58 15.58
C SER A 22 1.14 6.79 14.65
N LYS A 23 0.00 7.48 14.43
CA LYS A 23 -0.21 8.78 13.75
C LYS A 23 0.51 9.96 14.43
N LYS A 24 1.70 9.77 15.01
CA LYS A 24 2.54 10.89 15.45
C LYS A 24 3.24 11.49 14.24
N ASP A 25 3.14 12.80 14.12
CA ASP A 25 3.85 13.60 13.13
C ASP A 25 5.35 13.28 13.20
N ARG A 26 5.85 12.64 12.14
CA ARG A 26 7.20 12.04 12.11
C ARG A 26 8.30 13.10 12.18
N SER A 27 7.95 14.36 11.88
CA SER A 27 8.84 15.51 11.90
C SER A 27 9.26 15.96 13.31
N LYS A 28 8.52 15.54 14.35
CA LYS A 28 8.70 16.04 15.74
C LYS A 28 9.32 15.02 16.71
N LEU A 29 9.83 13.88 16.24
CA LEU A 29 10.49 12.91 17.12
C LEU A 29 11.95 13.30 17.36
N THR A 30 12.41 13.17 18.61
CA THR A 30 13.85 13.25 18.93
C THR A 30 14.57 12.03 18.34
N ASP A 31 15.89 12.14 18.15
CA ASP A 31 16.65 11.05 17.54
C ASP A 31 16.65 9.78 18.41
N GLU A 32 16.65 9.93 19.73
CA GLU A 32 16.45 8.81 20.66
C GLU A 32 15.08 8.15 20.51
N GLN A 33 14.01 8.93 20.33
CA GLN A 33 12.67 8.36 20.07
C GLN A 33 12.58 7.66 18.72
N LYS A 34 13.30 8.15 17.70
CA LYS A 34 13.38 7.49 16.38
C LYS A 34 14.12 6.16 16.48
N LYS A 35 15.24 6.11 17.20
CA LYS A 35 16.04 4.89 17.44
C LYS A 35 15.22 3.85 18.19
N ALA A 36 14.65 4.20 19.35
CA ALA A 36 13.83 3.28 20.15
C ALA A 36 12.66 2.69 19.34
N ARG A 37 11.98 3.51 18.54
CA ARG A 37 10.90 3.06 17.66
C ARG A 37 11.38 2.13 16.53
N SER A 38 12.56 2.38 15.99
CA SER A 38 13.18 1.52 14.98
C SER A 38 13.49 0.14 15.56
N GLU A 39 14.07 0.11 16.75
CA GLU A 39 14.38 -1.12 17.48
C GLU A 39 13.12 -1.93 17.82
N GLU A 40 12.07 -1.25 18.30
CA GLU A 40 10.78 -1.87 18.59
C GLU A 40 10.18 -2.51 17.32
N ARG A 41 10.22 -1.80 16.18
CA ARG A 41 9.76 -2.35 14.90
C ARG A 41 10.59 -3.55 14.46
N ARG A 42 11.91 -3.49 14.63
CA ARG A 42 12.81 -4.60 14.30
C ARG A 42 12.50 -5.82 15.14
N LYS A 43 12.29 -5.64 16.45
CA LYS A 43 11.90 -6.73 17.37
C LYS A 43 10.56 -7.35 16.96
N ARG A 44 9.54 -6.52 16.74
CA ARG A 44 8.21 -6.99 16.31
C ARG A 44 8.25 -7.71 14.96
N ARG A 45 9.07 -7.24 14.02
CA ARG A 45 9.30 -7.91 12.73
C ARG A 45 9.96 -9.27 12.94
N ALA A 46 11.02 -9.36 13.74
CA ALA A 46 11.71 -10.61 14.04
C ALA A 46 10.80 -11.64 14.72
N GLU A 47 9.98 -11.21 15.68
CA GLU A 47 8.98 -12.06 16.35
C GLU A 47 7.95 -12.62 15.35
N LEU A 48 7.45 -11.76 14.45
CA LEU A 48 6.52 -12.17 13.42
C LEU A 48 7.14 -13.16 12.43
N VAL A 49 8.38 -12.91 12.01
CA VAL A 49 9.12 -13.80 11.10
C VAL A 49 9.32 -15.17 11.74
N SER A 50 9.79 -15.19 13.00
CA SER A 50 9.97 -16.43 13.77
C SER A 50 8.66 -17.23 13.88
N LYS A 51 7.55 -16.54 14.20
CA LYS A 51 6.23 -17.17 14.28
C LYS A 51 5.80 -17.79 12.94
N ILE A 52 5.95 -17.05 11.84
CA ILE A 52 5.57 -17.55 10.51
C ILE A 52 6.40 -18.78 10.14
N ARG A 53 7.74 -18.72 10.32
CA ARG A 53 8.63 -19.86 10.04
C ARG A 53 8.28 -21.07 10.90
N SER A 54 7.95 -20.87 12.17
CA SER A 54 7.53 -21.96 13.06
C SER A 54 6.26 -22.65 12.59
N GLN A 55 5.25 -21.90 12.11
CA GLN A 55 4.02 -22.50 11.58
C GLN A 55 4.27 -23.26 10.28
N ILE A 56 5.09 -22.71 9.39
CA ILE A 56 5.47 -23.39 8.14
C ILE A 56 6.26 -24.69 8.42
N ALA A 57 7.16 -24.68 9.41
CA ALA A 57 7.90 -25.87 9.83
C ALA A 57 7.01 -26.98 10.38
N LYS A 58 5.79 -26.66 10.86
CA LYS A 58 4.77 -27.63 11.27
C LYS A 58 3.95 -28.17 10.09
N GLY A 59 4.22 -27.73 8.86
CA GLY A 59 3.46 -28.09 7.67
C GLY A 59 2.19 -27.26 7.45
N GLU A 60 2.01 -26.14 8.17
CA GLU A 60 0.85 -25.27 7.97
C GLU A 60 1.02 -24.37 6.74
N THR A 61 -0.09 -24.08 6.05
CA THR A 61 -0.11 -23.02 5.03
C THR A 61 -0.41 -21.68 5.69
N VAL A 62 0.48 -20.70 5.50
CA VAL A 62 0.32 -19.35 6.04
C VAL A 62 -0.12 -18.40 4.93
N SER A 63 -1.16 -17.61 5.20
CA SER A 63 -1.64 -16.55 4.30
C SER A 63 -1.55 -15.19 4.99
N VAL A 64 -0.98 -14.21 4.28
CA VAL A 64 -0.92 -12.81 4.71
C VAL A 64 -1.99 -12.03 3.96
N LEU A 65 -2.91 -11.40 4.68
CA LEU A 65 -4.02 -10.64 4.10
C LEU A 65 -3.71 -9.15 4.11
N ASP A 66 -3.89 -8.50 2.96
CA ASP A 66 -3.79 -7.04 2.79
C ASP A 66 -5.09 -6.47 2.24
N SER A 67 -5.28 -5.15 2.40
CA SER A 67 -6.40 -4.43 1.81
C SER A 67 -6.05 -3.94 0.41
N GLY A 68 -6.90 -4.27 -0.57
CA GLY A 68 -6.73 -3.82 -1.94
C GLY A 68 -5.82 -4.76 -2.72
N ASP A 69 -4.75 -4.23 -3.29
CA ASP A 69 -3.72 -5.02 -3.98
C ASP A 69 -2.40 -4.96 -3.18
N PRO A 70 -1.80 -6.12 -2.79
CA PRO A 70 -0.59 -6.15 -1.97
C PRO A 70 0.64 -5.45 -2.58
N LEU A 71 0.68 -5.29 -3.91
CA LEU A 71 1.82 -4.72 -4.64
C LEU A 71 1.56 -3.29 -5.13
N VAL A 72 0.35 -2.75 -4.95
CA VAL A 72 0.01 -1.35 -5.25
C VAL A 72 -0.01 -0.53 -3.97
N TYR A 73 1.12 0.10 -3.64
CA TYR A 73 1.30 0.90 -2.42
C TYR A 73 0.98 0.16 -1.10
N GLY A 74 1.00 -1.17 -1.13
CA GLY A 74 0.81 -2.04 0.03
C GLY A 74 2.06 -2.09 0.92
N PRO A 75 1.91 -2.15 2.26
CA PRO A 75 3.03 -2.27 3.19
C PRO A 75 3.64 -3.68 3.22
N MET A 76 3.11 -4.64 2.46
CA MET A 76 3.42 -6.07 2.59
C MET A 76 4.52 -6.56 1.61
N ALA A 77 5.03 -5.72 0.71
CA ALA A 77 6.04 -6.13 -0.27
C ALA A 77 7.31 -6.77 0.34
N TRP A 78 7.69 -6.36 1.57
CA TRP A 78 8.88 -6.89 2.26
C TRP A 78 8.79 -8.39 2.59
N TYR A 79 7.59 -8.98 2.63
CA TYR A 79 7.42 -10.42 2.83
C TYR A 79 8.05 -11.23 1.68
N LEU A 80 8.03 -10.70 0.46
CA LEU A 80 8.62 -11.38 -0.70
C LEU A 80 10.13 -11.51 -0.59
N GLU A 81 10.78 -10.51 -0.01
CA GLU A 81 12.22 -10.52 0.24
C GLU A 81 12.56 -11.42 1.45
N GLU A 82 11.82 -11.25 2.55
CA GLU A 82 12.07 -11.96 3.82
C GLU A 82 11.90 -13.48 3.72
N PHE A 83 10.92 -13.92 2.93
CA PHE A 83 10.57 -15.33 2.78
C PHE A 83 10.89 -15.86 1.40
N LYS A 84 11.83 -15.25 0.67
CA LYS A 84 12.20 -15.65 -0.69
C LYS A 84 12.56 -17.13 -0.79
N ASP A 85 13.19 -17.69 0.24
CA ASP A 85 13.51 -19.13 0.37
C ASP A 85 12.26 -20.03 0.34
N LEU A 86 11.12 -19.52 0.79
CA LEU A 86 9.84 -20.22 0.85
C LEU A 86 8.98 -20.01 -0.40
N HIS A 87 9.47 -19.27 -1.40
CA HIS A 87 8.80 -19.06 -2.69
C HIS A 87 7.33 -18.57 -2.54
N PRO A 88 7.11 -17.42 -1.87
CA PRO A 88 5.77 -16.92 -1.59
C PRO A 88 5.01 -16.63 -2.88
N VAL A 89 3.74 -17.02 -2.91
CA VAL A 89 2.83 -16.75 -4.03
C VAL A 89 2.01 -15.50 -3.72
N VAL A 90 2.01 -14.54 -4.65
CA VAL A 90 1.17 -13.35 -4.57
C VAL A 90 -0.13 -13.59 -5.32
N ILE A 91 -1.25 -13.39 -4.63
CA ILE A 91 -2.58 -13.34 -5.26
C ILE A 91 -2.94 -11.87 -5.46
N PRO A 92 -3.11 -11.40 -6.72
CA PRO A 92 -3.46 -10.00 -6.98
C PRO A 92 -4.84 -9.68 -6.42
N GLY A 93 -5.03 -8.42 -6.04
CA GLY A 93 -6.28 -7.94 -5.47
C GLY A 93 -6.88 -6.77 -6.24
N VAL A 94 -8.02 -6.26 -5.76
CA VAL A 94 -8.67 -5.09 -6.36
C VAL A 94 -8.24 -3.84 -5.60
N SER A 95 -7.38 -3.03 -6.20
CA SER A 95 -6.91 -1.79 -5.58
C SER A 95 -8.04 -0.78 -5.36
N CYS A 96 -7.88 0.11 -4.38
CA CYS A 96 -8.79 1.24 -4.18
C CYS A 96 -8.86 2.15 -5.42
N PHE A 97 -7.83 2.16 -6.28
CA PHE A 97 -7.86 2.81 -7.59
C PHE A 97 -9.01 2.29 -8.47
N ASN A 98 -9.19 0.97 -8.53
CA ASN A 98 -10.27 0.39 -9.34
C ASN A 98 -11.64 0.69 -8.73
N ALA A 99 -11.77 0.54 -7.41
CA ALA A 99 -13.00 0.86 -6.68
C ALA A 99 -13.38 2.35 -6.84
N ALA A 100 -12.39 3.23 -6.81
CA ALA A 100 -12.54 4.66 -7.05
C ALA A 100 -13.17 4.97 -8.41
N ASN A 101 -12.64 4.39 -9.49
CA ASN A 101 -13.16 4.63 -10.85
C ASN A 101 -14.63 4.20 -10.97
N VAL A 102 -15.00 3.08 -10.32
CA VAL A 102 -16.40 2.60 -10.26
C VAL A 102 -17.28 3.60 -9.49
N ALA A 103 -16.83 4.05 -8.32
CA ALA A 103 -17.58 5.02 -7.51
C ALA A 103 -17.79 6.35 -8.26
N LEU A 104 -16.78 6.81 -9.02
CA LEU A 104 -16.89 8.01 -9.86
C LEU A 104 -17.74 7.82 -11.11
N ARG A 105 -17.99 6.57 -11.53
CA ARG A 105 -18.60 6.23 -12.82
C ARG A 105 -17.90 6.90 -13.99
N LYS A 106 -16.56 7.00 -13.92
CA LYS A 106 -15.72 7.63 -14.94
C LYS A 106 -14.61 6.71 -15.38
N SER A 107 -14.33 6.71 -16.68
CA SER A 107 -13.10 6.14 -17.21
C SER A 107 -11.94 7.10 -16.92
N ILE A 108 -10.92 6.60 -16.25
CA ILE A 108 -9.74 7.40 -15.90
C ILE A 108 -8.77 7.61 -17.09
N THR A 109 -9.00 6.89 -18.20
CA THR A 109 -8.18 6.95 -19.41
C THR A 109 -8.84 7.72 -20.56
N SER A 110 -10.02 8.30 -20.33
CA SER A 110 -10.77 9.04 -21.35
C SER A 110 -10.46 10.54 -21.42
N GLY A 111 -9.26 10.96 -21.00
CA GLY A 111 -8.83 12.36 -21.09
C GLY A 111 -8.65 12.80 -22.54
N THR A 112 -8.97 14.07 -22.84
CA THR A 112 -8.81 14.66 -24.19
C THR A 112 -7.37 15.00 -24.50
N GLU A 113 -6.65 15.58 -23.52
CA GLU A 113 -5.26 16.00 -23.66
C GLU A 113 -4.27 14.85 -23.45
N THR A 114 -4.52 14.03 -22.42
CA THR A 114 -3.65 12.92 -22.04
C THR A 114 -4.47 11.67 -21.74
N ARG A 115 -3.97 10.52 -22.20
CA ARG A 115 -4.52 9.18 -21.90
C ARG A 115 -3.65 8.40 -20.92
N SER A 116 -2.75 9.10 -20.22
CA SER A 116 -1.85 8.53 -19.23
C SER A 116 -2.46 8.64 -17.83
N VAL A 117 -2.25 7.60 -17.03
CA VAL A 117 -2.63 7.56 -15.63
C VAL A 117 -1.37 7.36 -14.80
N VAL A 118 -1.13 8.26 -13.84
CA VAL A 118 0.02 8.20 -12.95
C VAL A 118 -0.47 7.88 -11.55
N LEU A 119 -0.12 6.69 -11.06
CA LEU A 119 -0.28 6.33 -9.66
C LEU A 119 0.93 6.90 -8.90
N THR A 120 0.68 7.76 -7.93
CA THR A 120 1.75 8.47 -7.21
C THR A 120 1.44 8.63 -5.72
N SER A 121 2.42 9.13 -4.98
CA SER A 121 2.28 9.54 -3.59
C SER A 121 2.50 11.05 -3.46
N ARG A 122 2.21 11.63 -2.29
CA ARG A 122 2.45 13.05 -1.97
C ARG A 122 3.83 13.57 -2.42
N ARG A 123 4.86 12.72 -2.41
CA ARG A 123 6.26 13.11 -2.62
C ARG A 123 6.60 13.57 -4.04
N ASP A 124 5.86 13.11 -5.04
CA ASP A 124 6.19 13.35 -6.45
C ASP A 124 5.06 14.06 -7.20
N ILE A 125 4.11 14.68 -6.48
CA ILE A 125 2.96 15.35 -7.10
C ILE A 125 3.42 16.50 -7.99
N GLU A 126 4.29 17.36 -7.49
CA GLU A 126 4.74 18.56 -8.20
C GLU A 126 5.45 18.16 -9.51
N LYS A 127 6.34 17.17 -9.44
CA LYS A 127 7.05 16.63 -10.61
C LYS A 127 6.10 16.06 -11.67
N MET A 128 5.08 15.30 -11.25
CA MET A 128 4.17 14.63 -12.18
C MET A 128 3.12 15.60 -12.75
N SER A 129 2.74 16.62 -11.98
CA SER A 129 1.72 17.60 -12.37
C SER A 129 2.10 18.44 -13.60
N ALA A 130 3.40 18.58 -13.88
CA ALA A 130 3.94 19.32 -15.02
C ALA A 130 3.58 18.67 -16.37
N HIS A 131 3.31 17.37 -16.40
CA HIS A 131 3.00 16.64 -17.63
C HIS A 131 1.50 16.48 -17.89
N HIS A 132 0.65 17.09 -17.05
CA HIS A 132 -0.81 17.03 -17.14
C HIS A 132 -1.43 15.61 -17.31
N PRO A 133 -0.95 14.56 -16.63
CA PRO A 133 -1.61 13.25 -16.67
C PRO A 133 -2.87 13.24 -15.81
N THR A 134 -3.68 12.19 -15.92
CA THR A 134 -4.63 11.89 -14.85
C THR A 134 -3.88 11.29 -13.67
N MET A 135 -3.95 11.93 -12.50
CA MET A 135 -3.20 11.52 -11.31
C MET A 135 -4.09 10.79 -10.30
N VAL A 136 -3.57 9.66 -9.81
CA VAL A 136 -4.17 8.89 -8.72
C VAL A 136 -3.20 8.94 -7.54
N ILE A 137 -3.58 9.65 -6.48
CA ILE A 137 -2.69 9.97 -5.38
C ILE A 137 -3.02 9.07 -4.19
N PHE A 138 -2.12 8.16 -3.84
CA PHE A 138 -2.24 7.31 -2.66
C PHE A 138 -1.84 8.09 -1.40
N THR A 139 -2.79 8.30 -0.50
CA THR A 139 -2.71 9.28 0.60
C THR A 139 -2.15 8.72 1.91
N THR A 140 -1.19 7.79 1.87
CA THR A 140 -0.63 7.21 3.10
C THR A 140 -0.03 8.29 4.01
N GLY A 141 -0.78 8.73 5.03
CA GLY A 141 -0.38 9.76 5.98
C GLY A 141 -0.37 11.20 5.43
N THR A 142 -1.21 11.51 4.43
CA THR A 142 -1.28 12.87 3.86
C THR A 142 -2.63 13.54 4.16
N GLU A 143 -2.58 14.78 4.63
CA GLU A 143 -3.76 15.62 4.82
C GLU A 143 -4.27 16.13 3.48
N PHE A 144 -5.59 16.04 3.27
CA PHE A 144 -6.21 16.44 2.00
C PHE A 144 -5.95 17.91 1.66
N ASN A 145 -6.00 18.80 2.65
CA ASN A 145 -5.78 20.24 2.43
C ASN A 145 -4.36 20.54 1.95
N ASP A 146 -3.36 19.80 2.42
CA ASP A 146 -1.98 19.96 1.92
C ASP A 146 -1.86 19.52 0.45
N LEU A 147 -2.59 18.48 0.04
CA LEU A 147 -2.68 18.09 -1.38
C LEU A 147 -3.29 19.19 -2.23
N ILE A 148 -4.38 19.80 -1.75
CA ILE A 148 -5.01 20.93 -2.43
C ILE A 148 -4.00 22.05 -2.61
N THR A 149 -3.33 22.50 -1.55
CA THR A 149 -2.35 23.59 -1.64
C THR A 149 -1.25 23.32 -2.65
N ARG A 150 -0.74 22.08 -2.72
CA ARG A 150 0.32 21.69 -3.68
C ARG A 150 -0.16 21.60 -5.12
N LEU A 151 -1.42 21.21 -5.33
CA LEU A 151 -2.04 21.08 -6.65
C LEU A 151 -2.63 22.40 -7.16
N THR A 152 -2.98 23.30 -6.25
CA THR A 152 -3.58 24.60 -6.55
C THR A 152 -2.49 25.59 -6.91
N ASN A 153 -1.93 25.41 -8.10
CA ASN A 153 -1.26 26.48 -8.81
C ASN A 153 -2.35 27.33 -9.51
N PRO A 154 -2.36 28.67 -9.40
CA PRO A 154 -3.42 29.56 -9.91
C PRO A 154 -3.80 29.42 -11.41
N HIS A 155 -3.03 28.68 -12.21
CA HIS A 155 -3.28 28.47 -13.64
C HIS A 155 -3.99 27.15 -14.00
N SER A 156 -4.45 26.36 -13.02
CA SER A 156 -4.94 24.99 -13.24
C SER A 156 -6.41 24.83 -12.85
N ASN A 157 -7.34 24.97 -13.80
CA ASN A 157 -8.75 24.57 -13.63
C ASN A 157 -8.92 23.05 -13.80
N ARG A 158 -8.17 22.26 -13.01
CA ARG A 158 -8.17 20.78 -13.09
C ARG A 158 -9.22 20.21 -12.14
N PRO A 159 -10.15 19.36 -12.62
CA PRO A 159 -11.14 18.75 -11.75
C PRO A 159 -10.47 17.80 -10.77
N LEU A 160 -10.68 18.02 -9.47
CA LEU A 160 -10.21 17.15 -8.41
C LEU A 160 -11.39 16.42 -7.78
N CYS A 161 -11.27 15.11 -7.58
CA CYS A 161 -12.27 14.33 -6.88
C CYS A 161 -11.64 13.58 -5.70
N ARG A 162 -12.37 13.56 -4.58
CA ARG A 162 -12.04 12.79 -3.38
C ARG A 162 -13.08 11.68 -3.23
N ILE A 163 -12.61 10.48 -2.97
CA ILE A 163 -13.42 9.26 -2.81
C ILE A 163 -13.15 8.69 -1.43
#